data_AF-A0AAU5FT78-F1
#
_entry.id   AF-A0AAU5FT78-F1
#
_cell.length_a   1.000
_cell.length_b   1.000
_cell.length_c   1.000
_cell.angle_alpha   90.00
_cell.angle_beta   90.00
_cell.angle_gamma   90.00
#
_symmetry.space_group_name_H-M   'P 1'
#
loop_
_entity.id
_entity.type
_entity.pdbx_description
1 polymer ?
#
loop_
_entity_poly.entity_id
_entity_poly.type
_entity_poly.pdbx_seq_one_letter_code
_entity_poly.pdbx_strand_id
1 'polypeptide(L)'
;MDHDSPPPNEPFTSDPGTDPDRDGGDPDSAGSGGPEQGGTGFGEPAGDTTDAPTGDTADGPERGSAASGDSGRGASGGGGADAGSGDPADGSDPGEPGEPGEPDSGEHPLALRLEQLILGAPRRYTPFQAARTAGVSMDLAARFWRAMGFADIGQARALTEADVLALRRLAGLVEAGLLSESMAIQVARSTGQTTARLADWQTDSFLEGLTEPPEPGMTRAEVAYPLVELLLPELEEFLIYVWRRQVAAATSRVVQSDDEEAVDRRLAVGFADLVGFTRLTRRLEEEELGELVEAFETTAADQVAAYGGRLIKTLGDEVLYVADDPGTAAEIGIRLIETMTGDQTMPALRVGMAFGTVTTRMGDVFGTTVNLASRLTSIAPRDAVLVDGDFAVALGEAGEAPVSEADVDASSTEKYRFALQPMWRRPVRGLGVVEPWLLTRRP
;
A
#
# COMPACT_ATOMS: atom_id res chain seq x y z
N MET A 1 -2.65 -42.86 28.77
CA MET A 1 -2.16 -41.47 28.68
C MET A 1 -2.25 -41.06 27.21
N ASP A 2 -3.38 -41.35 26.55
CA ASP A 2 -4.69 -40.68 26.63
C ASP A 2 -4.75 -39.59 25.56
N HIS A 3 -5.33 -40.01 24.42
CA HIS A 3 -5.90 -39.18 23.37
C HIS A 3 -7.08 -38.41 23.95
N ASP A 4 -7.10 -37.09 23.78
CA ASP A 4 -8.30 -36.29 24.02
C ASP A 4 -8.90 -35.87 22.67
N SER A 5 -10.09 -36.39 22.40
CA SER A 5 -10.94 -36.06 21.25
C SER A 5 -11.99 -35.05 21.70
N PRO A 6 -12.40 -34.09 20.85
CA PRO A 6 -13.43 -33.13 21.21
C PRO A 6 -14.83 -33.80 21.29
N PRO A 7 -15.75 -33.30 22.15
CA PRO A 7 -17.07 -33.90 22.34
C PRO A 7 -18.04 -33.60 21.18
N PRO A 8 -19.09 -34.44 21.00
CA PRO A 8 -20.00 -34.37 19.86
C PRO A 8 -21.20 -33.43 20.07
N ASN A 9 -21.73 -32.91 18.95
CA ASN A 9 -23.01 -32.20 18.83
C ASN A 9 -24.20 -33.07 19.25
N GLU A 10 -25.11 -32.51 20.04
CA GLU A 10 -26.47 -33.03 20.23
C GLU A 10 -27.54 -32.13 19.58
N PRO A 11 -28.66 -32.70 19.12
CA PRO A 11 -29.55 -32.09 18.14
C PRO A 11 -30.74 -31.34 18.77
N PHE A 12 -31.09 -30.18 18.20
CA PHE A 12 -32.33 -29.48 18.51
C PHE A 12 -33.53 -30.25 17.94
N THR A 13 -34.40 -30.69 18.85
CA THR A 13 -35.69 -31.31 18.56
C THR A 13 -36.76 -30.25 18.32
N SER A 14 -37.65 -30.55 17.37
CA SER A 14 -38.84 -29.78 17.00
C SER A 14 -40.07 -30.48 17.57
N ASP A 15 -41.02 -29.72 18.13
CA ASP A 15 -42.47 -29.99 18.05
C ASP A 15 -43.31 -28.80 18.60
N PRO A 16 -44.62 -28.70 18.32
CA PRO A 16 -45.29 -27.46 17.95
C PRO A 16 -46.54 -27.17 18.82
N GLY A 17 -47.28 -26.12 18.45
CA GLY A 17 -48.65 -25.86 18.93
C GLY A 17 -48.69 -24.87 20.09
N THR A 18 -49.66 -23.97 20.21
CA THR A 18 -50.92 -23.78 19.47
C THR A 18 -51.37 -22.34 19.78
N ASP A 19 -51.84 -21.63 18.77
CA ASP A 19 -52.67 -20.40 18.86
C ASP A 19 -53.99 -20.73 19.61
N PRO A 20 -54.72 -19.79 20.25
CA PRO A 20 -55.49 -18.81 19.45
C PRO A 20 -55.82 -17.44 20.09
N ASP A 21 -56.29 -16.55 19.21
CA ASP A 21 -57.31 -15.49 19.38
C ASP A 21 -56.92 -14.14 20.02
N ARG A 22 -56.81 -13.10 19.17
CA ARG A 22 -57.82 -12.03 18.98
C ARG A 22 -57.30 -10.95 18.00
N ASP A 23 -57.95 -10.76 16.86
CA ASP A 23 -58.99 -9.72 16.60
C ASP A 23 -58.44 -8.30 16.85
N GLY A 24 -58.36 -7.35 15.90
CA GLY A 24 -58.95 -7.20 14.58
C GLY A 24 -58.95 -5.69 14.26
N GLY A 25 -59.01 -5.32 12.98
CA GLY A 25 -59.51 -4.01 12.55
C GLY A 25 -58.56 -3.13 11.72
N ASP A 26 -58.59 -3.35 10.40
CA ASP A 26 -58.58 -2.25 9.42
C ASP A 26 -59.93 -1.51 9.47
N PRO A 27 -59.98 -0.22 9.05
CA PRO A 27 -60.52 0.00 7.70
C PRO A 27 -59.85 1.12 6.89
N ASP A 28 -59.86 0.89 5.58
CA ASP A 28 -59.85 1.81 4.44
C ASP A 28 -60.21 3.28 4.69
N SER A 29 -59.52 4.21 4.01
CA SER A 29 -60.11 4.94 2.87
C SER A 29 -59.21 6.05 2.26
N ALA A 30 -58.93 5.87 0.97
CA ALA A 30 -59.14 6.79 -0.16
C ALA A 30 -58.51 8.20 -0.24
N GLY A 31 -57.78 8.39 -1.36
CA GLY A 31 -57.80 9.59 -2.22
C GLY A 31 -56.78 10.69 -1.87
N SER A 32 -56.13 11.41 -2.78
CA SER A 32 -56.29 11.56 -4.24
C SER A 32 -55.27 12.60 -4.76
N GLY A 33 -54.77 12.43 -5.99
CA GLY A 33 -54.21 13.47 -6.88
C GLY A 33 -52.79 13.94 -6.56
N GLY A 34 -51.84 14.11 -7.48
CA GLY A 34 -51.81 14.22 -8.95
C GLY A 34 -50.52 15.03 -9.28
N PRO A 35 -49.86 14.83 -10.44
CA PRO A 35 -48.48 15.27 -10.66
C PRO A 35 -48.40 16.68 -11.28
N GLU A 36 -47.38 17.47 -10.91
CA GLU A 36 -46.99 18.67 -11.65
C GLU A 36 -45.72 18.41 -12.47
N GLN A 37 -45.86 18.51 -13.79
CA GLN A 37 -44.77 18.70 -14.76
C GLN A 37 -44.71 20.17 -15.18
N GLY A 38 -43.50 20.64 -15.50
CA GLY A 38 -43.22 21.87 -16.26
C GLY A 38 -42.28 22.80 -15.48
N GLY A 39 -41.19 23.31 -16.01
CA GLY A 39 -40.69 23.32 -17.36
C GLY A 39 -39.33 24.05 -17.42
N THR A 40 -38.76 23.99 -18.61
CA THR A 40 -37.47 24.48 -19.10
C THR A 40 -37.13 25.96 -18.87
N GLY A 41 -35.83 26.27 -18.77
CA GLY A 41 -35.24 27.60 -19.05
C GLY A 41 -33.78 27.69 -18.57
N PHE A 42 -32.79 27.39 -19.42
CA PHE A 42 -31.93 28.37 -20.13
C PHE A 42 -31.30 29.47 -19.25
N GLY A 43 -29.96 29.48 -19.19
CA GLY A 43 -29.19 30.59 -18.63
C GLY A 43 -27.69 30.32 -18.50
N GLU A 44 -26.97 30.25 -19.63
CA GLU A 44 -25.56 30.68 -19.68
C GLU A 44 -25.46 32.17 -19.27
N PRO A 45 -24.28 32.59 -18.80
CA PRO A 45 -23.56 33.53 -19.66
C PRO A 45 -22.05 33.26 -19.79
N ALA A 46 -21.57 33.68 -20.96
CA ALA A 46 -20.21 34.12 -21.31
C ALA A 46 -19.40 34.64 -20.10
N GLY A 47 -18.10 34.37 -19.98
CA GLY A 47 -17.07 34.64 -20.97
C GLY A 47 -16.30 35.88 -20.51
N ASP A 48 -15.12 35.67 -19.94
CA ASP A 48 -14.12 36.74 -19.85
C ASP A 48 -12.73 36.16 -20.09
N THR A 49 -12.17 36.63 -21.19
CA THR A 49 -10.79 36.48 -21.65
C THR A 49 -10.02 37.69 -21.14
N THR A 50 -8.92 37.51 -20.40
CA THR A 50 -7.87 38.54 -20.34
C THR A 50 -6.51 37.94 -19.98
N ASP A 51 -5.64 37.98 -20.99
CA ASP A 51 -4.23 38.38 -20.99
C ASP A 51 -3.26 37.89 -19.89
N ALA A 52 -2.31 37.08 -20.37
CA ALA A 52 -0.94 37.05 -19.90
C ALA A 52 -0.21 38.37 -20.20
N PRO A 53 0.85 38.71 -19.44
CA PRO A 53 1.97 39.46 -19.97
C PRO A 53 3.24 38.61 -20.01
N THR A 54 3.83 38.58 -21.20
CA THR A 54 5.21 38.21 -21.52
C THR A 54 6.20 39.33 -21.20
N GLY A 55 7.43 38.96 -20.84
CA GLY A 55 8.65 39.78 -20.80
C GLY A 55 9.70 39.06 -19.92
N ASP A 56 10.63 38.26 -20.45
CA ASP A 56 11.82 38.58 -21.26
C ASP A 56 12.75 39.58 -20.50
N THR A 57 13.94 39.21 -20.01
CA THR A 57 15.15 38.95 -20.80
C THR A 57 16.35 38.56 -19.92
N ALA A 58 17.25 37.77 -20.51
CA ALA A 58 18.74 37.76 -20.38
C ALA A 58 19.37 37.30 -19.03
N ASP A 59 20.51 36.60 -18.95
CA ASP A 59 21.56 36.30 -19.91
C ASP A 59 22.37 35.10 -19.38
N GLY A 60 22.99 34.32 -20.27
CA GLY A 60 24.03 33.33 -19.93
C GLY A 60 25.37 34.01 -19.57
N PRO A 61 26.49 33.29 -19.37
CA PRO A 61 26.95 32.27 -20.31
C PRO A 61 27.60 31.01 -19.72
N GLU A 62 27.66 29.99 -20.58
CA GLU A 62 28.53 28.82 -20.51
C GLU A 62 30.02 29.20 -20.60
N ARG A 63 30.89 28.39 -19.99
CA ARG A 63 32.16 27.87 -20.56
C ARG A 63 32.94 27.06 -19.52
N GLY A 64 33.57 25.98 -19.98
CA GLY A 64 34.95 25.69 -19.57
C GLY A 64 35.24 24.29 -19.05
N SER A 65 35.32 23.33 -19.97
CA SER A 65 36.15 22.12 -19.84
C SER A 65 37.60 22.49 -19.47
N ALA A 66 38.18 21.83 -18.46
CA ALA A 66 39.62 21.77 -18.25
C ALA A 66 40.04 20.41 -17.68
N ALA A 67 40.84 19.70 -18.47
CA ALA A 67 41.62 18.54 -18.08
C ALA A 67 42.97 18.99 -17.47
N SER A 68 43.44 18.22 -16.48
CA SER A 68 44.83 18.17 -15.96
C SER A 68 44.87 17.00 -14.96
N GLY A 69 45.85 16.10 -14.90
CA GLY A 69 47.11 15.92 -15.62
C GLY A 69 47.79 14.64 -15.11
N ASP A 70 48.36 13.90 -16.05
CA ASP A 70 49.71 13.30 -16.02
C ASP A 70 50.36 12.93 -14.67
N SER A 71 50.69 11.64 -14.51
CA SER A 71 52.06 11.22 -14.17
C SER A 71 52.20 9.69 -14.31
N GLY A 72 53.30 9.25 -14.94
CA GLY A 72 53.75 7.85 -14.83
C GLY A 72 54.48 7.26 -16.04
N ARG A 73 55.64 7.83 -16.41
CA ARG A 73 56.59 7.23 -17.35
C ARG A 73 57.34 6.02 -16.74
N GLY A 74 57.62 5.02 -17.57
CA GLY A 74 58.70 4.03 -17.41
C GLY A 74 58.80 3.13 -18.65
N ALA A 75 59.55 3.54 -19.68
CA ALA A 75 60.87 2.98 -20.05
C ALA A 75 60.81 1.52 -20.57
N SER A 76 60.82 1.32 -21.91
CA SER A 76 61.99 0.90 -22.74
C SER A 76 62.25 -0.62 -22.70
N GLY A 77 62.49 -1.36 -23.78
CA GLY A 77 62.71 -1.06 -25.19
C GLY A 77 63.45 -2.25 -25.84
N GLY A 78 63.26 -2.44 -27.16
CA GLY A 78 64.09 -3.26 -28.06
C GLY A 78 63.93 -4.78 -27.91
N GLY A 79 63.86 -5.59 -28.98
CA GLY A 79 64.05 -5.41 -30.41
C GLY A 79 64.31 -6.79 -31.03
N GLY A 80 64.25 -6.88 -32.35
CA GLY A 80 64.88 -7.98 -33.11
C GLY A 80 63.93 -9.02 -33.68
N ALA A 81 63.74 -8.92 -35.00
CA ALA A 81 63.14 -9.93 -35.86
C ALA A 81 64.04 -11.17 -36.01
N ASP A 82 63.43 -12.33 -36.30
CA ASP A 82 63.99 -13.23 -37.30
C ASP A 82 62.88 -14.04 -37.99
N ALA A 83 63.10 -14.28 -39.27
CA ALA A 83 62.21 -14.95 -40.20
C ALA A 83 62.65 -16.41 -40.40
N GLY A 84 61.75 -17.25 -40.92
CA GLY A 84 62.19 -18.35 -41.80
C GLY A 84 61.64 -19.75 -41.52
N SER A 85 60.55 -20.05 -42.22
CA SER A 85 60.34 -21.25 -43.06
C SER A 85 60.48 -22.67 -42.48
N GLY A 86 59.36 -23.41 -42.56
CA GLY A 86 59.30 -24.87 -42.63
C GLY A 86 57.87 -25.33 -42.90
N ASP A 87 57.57 -25.65 -44.17
CA ASP A 87 56.30 -26.18 -44.70
C ASP A 87 56.36 -27.75 -44.74
N PRO A 88 55.38 -28.50 -45.28
CA PRO A 88 54.28 -29.18 -44.56
C PRO A 88 54.26 -30.73 -44.77
N ALA A 89 53.37 -31.44 -44.06
CA ALA A 89 52.77 -32.74 -44.45
C ALA A 89 51.68 -33.10 -43.42
N ASP A 90 50.39 -33.08 -43.77
CA ASP A 90 49.57 -34.13 -44.39
C ASP A 90 48.97 -35.13 -43.37
N GLY A 91 47.64 -35.36 -43.46
CA GLY A 91 46.93 -36.34 -42.65
C GLY A 91 45.47 -36.00 -42.32
N SER A 92 44.57 -36.29 -43.26
CA SER A 92 43.11 -36.22 -43.20
C SER A 92 42.45 -37.16 -42.16
N ASP A 93 41.40 -36.71 -41.45
CA ASP A 93 40.01 -37.24 -41.49
C ASP A 93 39.05 -36.40 -40.58
N PRO A 94 37.77 -36.17 -40.92
CA PRO A 94 36.87 -35.25 -40.22
C PRO A 94 35.94 -35.98 -39.22
N GLY A 95 35.96 -35.55 -37.96
CA GLY A 95 35.01 -35.96 -36.93
C GLY A 95 34.06 -34.82 -36.55
N GLU A 96 32.77 -35.05 -36.81
CA GLU A 96 31.54 -34.45 -36.24
C GLU A 96 31.49 -32.95 -35.84
N PRO A 97 30.51 -32.17 -36.35
CA PRO A 97 30.26 -30.83 -35.83
C PRO A 97 29.65 -30.94 -34.42
N GLY A 98 30.46 -30.65 -33.41
CA GLY A 98 30.01 -30.41 -32.05
C GLY A 98 28.95 -29.30 -32.02
N GLU A 99 27.93 -29.51 -31.18
CA GLU A 99 26.87 -28.55 -30.89
C GLU A 99 27.45 -27.14 -30.64
N PRO A 100 26.85 -26.06 -31.17
CA PRO A 100 27.32 -24.73 -30.88
C PRO A 100 27.14 -24.45 -29.40
N GLY A 101 28.26 -24.35 -28.68
CA GLY A 101 28.32 -24.00 -27.28
C GLY A 101 27.52 -22.73 -27.01
N GLU A 102 26.70 -22.79 -25.97
CA GLU A 102 26.02 -21.63 -25.40
C GLU A 102 27.04 -20.53 -25.10
N PRO A 103 26.72 -19.26 -25.37
CA PRO A 103 27.63 -18.17 -25.05
C PRO A 103 27.83 -18.12 -23.55
N ASP A 104 29.10 -18.16 -23.15
CA ASP A 104 29.64 -17.88 -21.83
C ASP A 104 29.20 -16.47 -21.39
N SER A 105 27.99 -16.37 -20.83
CA SER A 105 27.60 -15.21 -20.02
C SER A 105 28.31 -15.38 -18.69
N GLY A 106 29.31 -14.54 -18.42
CA GLY A 106 30.12 -14.52 -17.20
C GLY A 106 29.37 -14.18 -15.91
N GLU A 107 28.18 -14.76 -15.72
CA GLU A 107 27.42 -14.76 -14.48
C GLU A 107 27.90 -15.93 -13.62
N HIS A 108 28.29 -15.64 -12.37
CA HIS A 108 28.74 -16.67 -11.44
C HIS A 108 27.71 -17.82 -11.36
N PRO A 109 28.12 -19.10 -11.53
CA PRO A 109 27.20 -20.25 -11.51
C PRO A 109 26.32 -20.40 -10.25
N LEU A 110 26.67 -19.70 -9.17
CA LEU A 110 25.90 -19.63 -7.93
C LEU A 110 24.80 -18.56 -7.97
N ALA A 111 25.00 -17.44 -8.65
CA ALA A 111 23.98 -16.41 -8.83
C ALA A 111 22.80 -16.94 -9.67
N LEU A 112 23.10 -17.66 -10.76
CA LEU A 112 22.09 -18.35 -11.57
C LEU A 112 21.34 -19.43 -10.77
N ARG A 113 22.04 -20.16 -9.88
CA ARG A 113 21.40 -21.14 -8.98
C ARG A 113 20.52 -20.48 -7.94
N LEU A 114 20.94 -19.35 -7.38
CA LEU A 114 20.14 -18.56 -6.44
C LEU A 114 18.86 -18.05 -7.11
N GLU A 115 18.97 -17.53 -8.33
CA GLU A 115 17.79 -17.11 -9.10
C GLU A 115 16.86 -18.29 -9.41
N GLN A 116 17.40 -19.44 -9.81
CA GLN A 116 16.61 -20.64 -10.04
C GLN A 116 15.91 -21.15 -8.77
N LEU A 117 16.57 -21.04 -7.61
CA LEU A 117 16.00 -21.38 -6.31
C LEU A 117 14.79 -20.48 -6.01
N ILE A 118 14.92 -19.18 -6.21
CA ILE A 118 13.85 -18.19 -6.00
C ILE A 118 12.67 -18.42 -6.97
N LEU A 119 12.95 -18.71 -8.23
CA LEU A 119 11.91 -18.95 -9.24
C LEU A 119 11.30 -20.37 -9.15
N GLY A 120 11.89 -21.27 -8.36
CA GLY A 120 11.49 -22.66 -8.19
C GLY A 120 11.72 -23.57 -9.41
N ALA A 121 12.12 -23.02 -10.56
CA ALA A 121 12.32 -23.76 -11.80
C ALA A 121 13.28 -23.05 -12.76
N PRO A 122 13.97 -23.79 -13.66
CA PRO A 122 14.82 -23.18 -14.67
C PRO A 122 14.00 -22.42 -15.73
N ARG A 123 14.60 -21.34 -16.26
CA ARG A 123 14.07 -20.59 -17.40
C ARG A 123 14.11 -21.43 -18.67
N ARG A 124 12.96 -21.62 -19.31
CA ARG A 124 12.79 -22.52 -20.47
C ARG A 124 12.06 -21.89 -21.64
N TYR A 125 11.16 -20.94 -21.37
CA TYR A 125 10.23 -20.42 -22.36
C TYR A 125 10.60 -18.99 -22.77
N THR A 126 10.47 -18.69 -24.06
CA THR A 126 10.34 -17.32 -24.53
C THR A 126 8.90 -16.82 -24.29
N PRO A 127 8.64 -15.50 -24.24
CA PRO A 127 7.28 -14.97 -24.17
C PRO A 127 6.33 -15.54 -25.23
N PHE A 128 6.79 -15.74 -26.47
CA PHE A 128 6.00 -16.40 -27.51
C PHE A 128 5.63 -17.85 -27.16
N GLN A 129 6.61 -18.63 -26.69
CA GLN A 129 6.35 -20.01 -26.29
C GLN A 129 5.43 -20.09 -25.08
N ALA A 130 5.61 -19.20 -24.10
CA ALA A 130 4.80 -19.14 -22.90
C ALA A 130 3.33 -18.79 -23.22
N ALA A 131 3.08 -17.75 -24.02
CA ALA A 131 1.73 -17.35 -24.43
C ALA A 131 1.03 -18.47 -25.20
N ARG A 132 1.72 -19.06 -26.18
CA ARG A 132 1.20 -20.19 -26.98
C ARG A 132 0.88 -21.40 -26.12
N THR A 133 1.76 -21.74 -25.17
CA THR A 133 1.55 -22.88 -24.27
C THR A 133 0.41 -22.61 -23.29
N ALA A 134 0.30 -21.38 -22.79
CA ALA A 134 -0.80 -20.96 -21.93
C ALA A 134 -2.16 -20.92 -22.66
N GLY A 135 -2.15 -20.85 -24.00
CA GLY A 135 -3.37 -20.79 -24.82
C GLY A 135 -3.89 -19.38 -25.04
N VAL A 136 -3.05 -18.35 -24.81
CA VAL A 136 -3.46 -16.94 -24.85
C VAL A 136 -2.77 -16.17 -25.97
N SER A 137 -3.32 -15.01 -26.33
CA SER A 137 -2.69 -14.12 -27.31
C SER A 137 -1.41 -13.48 -26.74
N MET A 138 -0.48 -13.16 -27.63
CA MET A 138 0.75 -12.42 -27.27
C MET A 138 0.45 -11.05 -26.65
N ASP A 139 -0.59 -10.37 -27.14
CA ASP A 139 -0.98 -9.06 -26.60
C ASP A 139 -1.46 -9.18 -25.15
N LEU A 140 -2.33 -10.16 -24.87
CA LEU A 140 -2.84 -10.38 -23.52
C LEU A 140 -1.72 -10.78 -22.55
N ALA A 141 -0.82 -11.68 -22.98
CA ALA A 141 0.35 -12.08 -22.20
C ALA A 141 1.26 -10.89 -21.86
N ALA A 142 1.59 -10.05 -22.85
CA ALA A 142 2.41 -8.86 -22.66
C ALA A 142 1.72 -7.79 -21.79
N ARG A 143 0.40 -7.68 -21.84
CA ARG A 143 -0.38 -6.78 -20.96
C ARG A 143 -0.38 -7.26 -19.51
N PHE A 144 -0.51 -8.56 -19.26
CA PHE A 144 -0.37 -9.11 -17.91
C PHE A 144 1.05 -8.96 -17.36
N TRP A 145 2.07 -9.27 -18.17
CA TRP A 145 3.47 -9.12 -17.80
C TRP A 145 3.81 -7.69 -17.35
N ARG A 146 3.44 -6.70 -18.18
CA ARG A 146 3.61 -5.28 -17.86
C ARG A 146 2.75 -4.83 -16.68
N ALA A 147 1.53 -5.37 -16.54
CA ALA A 147 0.67 -5.05 -15.41
C ALA A 147 1.34 -5.44 -14.09
N MET A 148 1.94 -6.62 -14.01
CA MET A 148 2.69 -7.09 -12.83
C MET A 148 3.97 -6.29 -12.54
N GLY A 149 4.38 -5.39 -13.44
CA GLY A 149 5.53 -4.51 -13.25
C GLY A 149 6.87 -5.10 -13.75
N PHE A 150 6.85 -6.24 -14.42
CA PHE A 150 8.07 -6.88 -14.91
C PHE A 150 8.66 -6.17 -16.13
N ALA A 151 9.99 -6.15 -16.21
CA ALA A 151 10.74 -5.54 -17.30
C ALA A 151 10.49 -6.26 -18.64
N ASP A 152 10.62 -5.53 -19.76
CA ASP A 152 10.50 -6.15 -21.08
C ASP A 152 11.70 -7.06 -21.36
N ILE A 153 11.43 -8.35 -21.50
CA ILE A 153 12.41 -9.42 -21.76
C ILE A 153 12.51 -9.78 -23.25
N GLY A 154 11.82 -9.04 -24.13
CA GLY A 154 11.84 -9.27 -25.57
C GLY A 154 11.38 -10.68 -25.94
N GLN A 155 12.26 -11.46 -26.57
CA GLN A 155 12.02 -12.89 -26.86
C GLN A 155 13.10 -13.80 -26.23
N ALA A 156 13.77 -13.33 -25.19
CA ALA A 156 14.74 -14.14 -24.44
C ALA A 156 14.04 -15.32 -23.73
N ARG A 157 14.77 -16.42 -23.52
CA ARG A 157 14.31 -17.55 -22.70
C ARG A 157 14.43 -17.18 -21.22
N ALA A 158 13.47 -16.40 -20.73
CA ALA A 158 13.48 -15.88 -19.36
C ALA A 158 12.32 -16.38 -18.49
N LEU A 159 11.37 -17.14 -19.07
CA LEU A 159 10.17 -17.60 -18.39
C LEU A 159 10.25 -19.07 -17.98
N THR A 160 9.61 -19.39 -16.88
CA THR A 160 9.49 -20.72 -16.27
C THR A 160 8.14 -21.37 -16.59
N GLU A 161 7.95 -22.60 -16.13
CA GLU A 161 6.64 -23.26 -16.20
C GLU A 161 5.59 -22.60 -15.30
N ALA A 162 6.02 -22.00 -14.18
CA ALA A 162 5.14 -21.27 -13.27
C ALA A 162 4.51 -20.05 -13.95
N ASP A 163 5.28 -19.33 -14.79
CA ASP A 163 4.78 -18.19 -15.57
C ASP A 163 3.66 -18.60 -16.54
N VAL A 164 3.82 -19.75 -17.21
CA VAL A 164 2.82 -20.31 -18.12
C VAL A 164 1.55 -20.68 -17.36
N LEU A 165 1.70 -21.33 -16.20
CA LEU A 165 0.59 -21.74 -15.34
C LEU A 165 -0.16 -20.52 -14.78
N ALA A 166 0.56 -19.50 -14.31
CA ALA A 166 -0.02 -18.26 -13.80
C ALA A 166 -0.85 -17.55 -14.88
N LEU A 167 -0.28 -17.41 -16.07
CA LEU A 167 -0.95 -16.78 -17.22
C LEU A 167 -2.21 -17.56 -17.62
N ARG A 168 -2.12 -18.90 -17.71
CA ARG A 168 -3.27 -19.76 -18.04
C ARG A 168 -4.38 -19.66 -16.99
N ARG A 169 -4.03 -19.64 -15.69
CA ARG A 169 -5.01 -19.52 -14.59
C ARG A 169 -5.78 -18.21 -14.69
N LEU A 170 -5.08 -17.09 -14.85
CA LEU A 170 -5.72 -15.78 -14.90
C LEU A 170 -6.57 -15.60 -16.16
N ALA A 171 -6.09 -16.08 -17.31
CA ALA A 171 -6.86 -16.06 -18.55
C ALA A 171 -8.11 -16.96 -18.47
N GLY A 172 -8.00 -18.14 -17.85
CA GLY A 172 -9.14 -19.04 -17.65
C GLY A 172 -10.27 -18.42 -16.82
N LEU A 173 -9.95 -17.56 -15.84
CA LEU A 173 -10.97 -16.80 -15.09
C LEU A 173 -11.70 -15.78 -15.97
N VAL A 174 -10.99 -15.16 -16.91
CA VAL A 174 -11.57 -14.21 -17.87
C VAL A 174 -12.45 -14.93 -18.89
N GLU A 175 -11.97 -16.05 -19.44
CA GLU A 175 -12.73 -16.88 -20.39
C GLU A 175 -13.99 -17.47 -19.76
N ALA A 176 -13.93 -17.87 -18.49
CA ALA A 176 -15.09 -18.35 -17.73
C ALA A 176 -16.09 -17.24 -17.36
N GLY A 177 -15.79 -15.97 -17.64
CA GLY A 177 -16.64 -14.83 -17.29
C GLY A 177 -16.66 -14.49 -15.80
N LEU A 178 -15.77 -15.08 -15.00
CA LEU A 178 -15.65 -14.80 -13.55
C LEU A 178 -14.98 -13.45 -13.28
N LEU A 179 -14.10 -13.00 -14.19
CA LEU A 179 -13.46 -11.70 -14.17
C LEU A 179 -13.56 -11.03 -15.53
N SER A 180 -13.79 -9.71 -15.56
CA SER A 180 -13.56 -8.96 -16.80
C SER A 180 -12.05 -8.83 -17.05
N GLU A 181 -11.65 -8.70 -18.32
CA GLU A 181 -10.25 -8.53 -18.69
C GLU A 181 -9.62 -7.29 -18.01
N SER A 182 -10.36 -6.19 -17.93
CA SER A 182 -9.94 -4.98 -17.23
C SER A 182 -9.70 -5.22 -15.74
N MET A 183 -10.57 -6.00 -15.09
CA MET A 183 -10.43 -6.33 -13.67
C MET A 183 -9.26 -7.28 -13.44
N ALA A 184 -9.06 -8.28 -14.30
CA ALA A 184 -7.90 -9.18 -14.23
C ALA A 184 -6.57 -8.42 -14.36
N ILE A 185 -6.48 -7.46 -15.30
CA ILE A 185 -5.29 -6.62 -15.46
C ILE A 185 -5.08 -5.72 -14.24
N GLN A 186 -6.16 -5.21 -13.65
CA GLN A 186 -6.08 -4.39 -12.45
C GLN A 186 -5.61 -5.19 -11.23
N VAL A 187 -6.12 -6.42 -11.06
CA VAL A 187 -5.67 -7.36 -10.03
C VAL A 187 -4.19 -7.67 -10.22
N ALA A 188 -3.77 -8.07 -11.43
CA ALA A 188 -2.35 -8.34 -11.73
C ALA A 188 -1.45 -7.15 -11.39
N ARG A 189 -1.90 -5.93 -11.70
CA ARG A 189 -1.16 -4.70 -11.36
C ARG A 189 -1.08 -4.43 -9.87
N SER A 190 -2.19 -4.54 -9.17
CA SER A 190 -2.21 -4.33 -7.72
C SER A 190 -1.34 -5.37 -7.01
N THR A 191 -1.44 -6.64 -7.41
CA THR A 191 -0.61 -7.72 -6.86
C THR A 191 0.87 -7.44 -7.11
N GLY A 192 1.25 -7.17 -8.37
CA GLY A 192 2.65 -6.89 -8.72
C GLY A 192 3.25 -5.70 -7.97
N GLN A 193 2.50 -4.61 -7.81
CA GLN A 193 2.96 -3.44 -7.05
C GLN A 193 3.16 -3.73 -5.56
N THR A 194 2.23 -4.47 -4.94
CA THR A 194 2.35 -4.84 -3.52
C THR A 194 3.49 -5.83 -3.30
N THR A 195 3.64 -6.84 -4.16
CA THR A 195 4.71 -7.84 -4.03
C THR A 195 6.09 -7.27 -4.35
N ALA A 196 6.20 -6.31 -5.28
CA ALA A 196 7.47 -5.64 -5.56
C ALA A 196 7.98 -4.89 -4.32
N ARG A 197 7.12 -4.09 -3.67
CA ARG A 197 7.47 -3.39 -2.42
C ARG A 197 7.84 -4.35 -1.29
N LEU A 198 7.10 -5.47 -1.17
CA LEU A 198 7.41 -6.49 -0.18
C LEU A 198 8.78 -7.12 -0.45
N ALA A 199 9.08 -7.44 -1.70
CA ALA A 199 10.36 -8.02 -2.09
C ALA A 199 11.52 -7.06 -1.83
N ASP A 200 11.36 -5.77 -2.14
CA ASP A 200 12.36 -4.73 -1.84
C ASP A 200 12.59 -4.63 -0.33
N TRP A 201 11.52 -4.49 0.46
CA TRP A 201 11.61 -4.42 1.93
C TRP A 201 12.28 -5.67 2.54
N GLN A 202 11.89 -6.87 2.10
CA GLN A 202 12.51 -8.11 2.57
C GLN A 202 13.99 -8.16 2.18
N THR A 203 14.30 -7.74 0.96
CA THR A 203 15.69 -7.68 0.47
C THR A 203 16.51 -6.74 1.34
N ASP A 204 16.03 -5.53 1.63
CA ASP A 204 16.74 -4.57 2.48
C ASP A 204 16.88 -5.09 3.92
N SER A 205 15.79 -5.53 4.56
CA SER A 205 15.79 -6.02 5.95
C SER A 205 16.65 -7.28 6.16
N PHE A 206 16.63 -8.22 5.21
CA PHE A 206 17.46 -9.42 5.32
C PHE A 206 18.91 -9.17 4.87
N LEU A 207 19.16 -8.32 3.87
CA LEU A 207 20.53 -8.09 3.40
C LEU A 207 21.35 -7.25 4.38
N GLU A 208 20.78 -6.25 5.06
CA GLU A 208 21.51 -5.44 6.05
C GLU A 208 22.00 -6.28 7.23
N GLY A 209 21.22 -7.25 7.70
CA GLY A 209 21.59 -8.14 8.80
C GLY A 209 22.48 -9.33 8.43
N LEU A 210 22.61 -9.67 7.12
CA LEU A 210 23.17 -10.96 6.68
C LEU A 210 24.34 -10.84 5.68
N THR A 211 24.76 -9.64 5.27
CA THR A 211 25.78 -9.47 4.21
C THR A 211 27.19 -9.08 4.68
N GLU A 212 27.49 -9.10 5.98
CA GLU A 212 28.88 -9.21 6.40
C GLU A 212 29.36 -10.64 6.14
N PRO A 213 30.34 -10.85 5.23
CA PRO A 213 30.86 -12.18 4.98
C PRO A 213 31.41 -12.72 6.31
N PRO A 214 30.91 -13.85 6.82
CA PRO A 214 31.41 -14.41 8.09
C PRO A 214 32.90 -14.74 7.99
N GLU A 215 33.41 -14.95 6.77
CA GLU A 215 34.81 -15.16 6.47
C GLU A 215 35.29 -14.28 5.29
N PRO A 216 36.51 -13.71 5.36
CA PRO A 216 37.11 -12.98 4.26
C PRO A 216 37.24 -13.86 3.00
N GLY A 217 36.63 -13.43 1.89
CA GLY A 217 36.73 -14.09 0.59
C GLY A 217 35.46 -14.80 0.10
N MET A 218 34.40 -14.87 0.91
CA MET A 218 33.10 -15.33 0.44
C MET A 218 32.43 -14.29 -0.47
N THR A 219 31.82 -14.76 -1.55
CA THR A 219 30.92 -13.96 -2.38
C THR A 219 29.57 -13.80 -1.67
N ARG A 220 28.86 -12.69 -1.94
CA ARG A 220 27.50 -12.47 -1.42
C ARG A 220 26.54 -13.61 -1.77
N ALA A 221 26.69 -14.21 -2.95
CA ALA A 221 25.85 -15.34 -3.38
C ALA A 221 26.08 -16.60 -2.54
N GLU A 222 27.31 -16.85 -2.07
CA GLU A 222 27.63 -17.98 -1.19
C GLU A 222 27.03 -17.82 0.21
N VAL A 223 26.91 -16.57 0.68
CA VAL A 223 26.24 -16.25 1.95
C VAL A 223 24.72 -16.33 1.80
N ALA A 224 24.18 -15.75 0.72
CA ALA A 224 22.73 -15.64 0.51
C ALA A 224 22.06 -16.98 0.18
N TYR A 225 22.71 -17.87 -0.57
CA TYR A 225 22.09 -19.14 -1.01
C TYR A 225 21.52 -20.00 0.12
N PRO A 226 22.29 -20.41 1.16
CA PRO A 226 21.74 -21.25 2.23
C PRO A 226 20.65 -20.55 3.04
N LEU A 227 20.70 -19.21 3.14
CA LEU A 227 19.68 -18.42 3.82
C LEU A 227 18.38 -18.40 3.04
N VAL A 228 18.45 -18.14 1.72
CA VAL A 228 17.26 -18.17 0.85
C VAL A 228 16.66 -19.57 0.79
N GLU A 229 17.48 -20.61 0.73
CA GLU A 229 17.00 -22.01 0.73
C GLU A 229 16.22 -22.35 2.01
N LEU A 230 16.64 -21.78 3.15
CA LEU A 230 15.98 -21.98 4.44
C LEU A 230 14.73 -21.09 4.63
N LEU A 231 14.82 -19.81 4.25
CA LEU A 231 13.80 -18.80 4.57
C LEU A 231 12.68 -18.71 3.54
N LEU A 232 12.97 -18.96 2.26
CA LEU A 232 11.99 -18.75 1.18
C LEU A 232 10.68 -19.55 1.41
N PRO A 233 10.70 -20.85 1.77
CA PRO A 233 9.47 -21.59 2.01
C PRO A 233 8.64 -21.03 3.18
N GLU A 234 9.31 -20.61 4.26
CA GLU A 234 8.67 -20.02 5.43
C GLU A 234 8.03 -18.67 5.09
N LEU A 235 8.73 -17.83 4.32
CA LEU A 235 8.21 -16.55 3.85
C LEU A 235 7.01 -16.72 2.90
N GLU A 236 7.03 -17.73 2.03
CA GLU A 236 5.91 -18.06 1.15
C GLU A 236 4.67 -18.49 1.94
N GLU A 237 4.82 -19.41 2.89
CA GLU A 237 3.71 -19.86 3.73
C GLU A 237 3.15 -18.72 4.59
N PHE A 238 4.03 -17.88 5.15
CA PHE A 238 3.65 -16.72 5.92
C PHE A 238 2.89 -15.69 5.07
N LEU A 239 3.34 -15.42 3.85
CA LEU A 239 2.65 -14.52 2.92
C LEU A 239 1.24 -15.03 2.61
N ILE A 240 1.08 -16.33 2.34
CA ILE A 240 -0.23 -16.93 2.06
C ILE A 240 -1.15 -16.85 3.29
N TYR A 241 -0.62 -17.13 4.48
CA TYR A 241 -1.37 -17.01 5.74
C TYR A 241 -1.87 -15.58 5.97
N VAL A 242 -0.97 -14.59 5.89
CA VAL A 242 -1.31 -13.17 6.09
C VAL A 242 -2.32 -12.72 5.03
N TRP A 243 -2.10 -13.04 3.77
CA TRP A 243 -3.03 -12.72 2.68
C TRP A 243 -4.43 -13.29 2.94
N ARG A 244 -4.54 -14.56 3.35
CA ARG A 244 -5.83 -15.18 3.69
C ARG A 244 -6.52 -14.47 4.85
N ARG A 245 -5.77 -14.08 5.88
CA ARG A 245 -6.33 -13.34 7.02
C ARG A 245 -6.84 -11.95 6.59
N GLN A 246 -6.11 -11.27 5.72
CA GLN A 246 -6.53 -9.98 5.17
C GLN A 246 -7.78 -10.10 4.30
N VAL A 247 -7.87 -11.14 3.45
CA VAL A 247 -9.08 -11.42 2.66
C VAL A 247 -10.29 -11.73 3.54
N ALA A 248 -10.11 -12.53 4.60
CA ALA A 248 -11.18 -12.83 5.55
C ALA A 248 -11.67 -11.55 6.26
N ALA A 249 -10.75 -10.70 6.73
CA ALA A 249 -11.08 -9.42 7.35
C ALA A 249 -11.80 -8.47 6.37
N ALA A 250 -11.35 -8.40 5.12
CA ALA A 250 -11.98 -7.58 4.08
C ALA A 250 -13.39 -8.06 3.72
N THR A 251 -13.57 -9.36 3.58
CA THR A 251 -14.88 -9.96 3.26
C THR A 251 -15.88 -9.73 4.38
N SER A 252 -15.46 -9.89 5.64
CA SER A 252 -16.31 -9.62 6.81
C SER A 252 -16.88 -8.20 6.80
N ARG A 253 -16.10 -7.21 6.35
CA ARG A 253 -16.55 -5.82 6.26
C ARG A 253 -17.56 -5.57 5.16
N VAL A 254 -17.44 -6.28 4.02
CA VAL A 254 -18.39 -6.18 2.91
C VAL A 254 -19.71 -6.84 3.29
N VAL A 255 -19.65 -8.01 3.93
CA VAL A 255 -20.85 -8.75 4.36
C VAL A 255 -21.64 -8.02 5.46
N GLN A 256 -20.95 -7.24 6.31
CA GLN A 256 -21.60 -6.46 7.37
C GLN A 256 -22.20 -5.12 6.89
N SER A 257 -21.90 -4.67 5.67
CA SER A 257 -22.55 -3.49 5.09
C SER A 257 -23.69 -3.95 4.20
N ASP A 258 -24.94 -3.65 4.56
CA ASP A 258 -26.11 -3.94 3.73
C ASP A 258 -25.94 -3.30 2.32
N ASP A 259 -26.30 -4.05 1.28
CA ASP A 259 -25.89 -3.90 -0.13
C ASP A 259 -26.24 -2.56 -0.84
N GLU A 260 -26.93 -1.60 -0.20
CA GLU A 260 -27.30 -0.31 -0.81
C GLU A 260 -26.28 0.84 -0.56
N GLU A 261 -25.38 0.73 0.42
CA GLU A 261 -24.46 1.83 0.82
C GLU A 261 -22.98 1.62 0.44
N ALA A 262 -22.64 0.57 -0.34
CA ALA A 262 -21.25 0.21 -0.64
C ALA A 262 -20.43 1.29 -1.39
N VAL A 263 -21.09 2.33 -1.94
CA VAL A 263 -20.44 3.43 -2.67
C VAL A 263 -20.16 4.64 -1.75
N ASP A 264 -20.91 4.80 -0.66
CA ASP A 264 -20.92 5.99 0.21
C ASP A 264 -20.89 5.63 1.71
N ARG A 265 -19.96 4.74 2.12
CA ARG A 265 -19.76 4.45 3.55
C ARG A 265 -19.27 5.69 4.30
N ARG A 266 -19.92 6.01 5.41
CA ARG A 266 -19.41 7.00 6.37
C ARG A 266 -18.30 6.36 7.18
N LEU A 267 -17.10 6.94 7.14
CA LEU A 267 -15.96 6.52 7.95
C LEU A 267 -15.39 7.71 8.71
N ALA A 268 -14.80 7.43 9.87
CA ALA A 268 -13.95 8.37 10.57
C ALA A 268 -12.55 8.29 9.97
N VAL A 269 -12.07 9.39 9.38
CA VAL A 269 -10.76 9.48 8.74
C VAL A 269 -9.84 10.28 9.65
N GLY A 270 -8.67 9.73 9.98
CA GLY A 270 -7.66 10.40 10.78
C GLY A 270 -6.32 10.50 10.08
N PHE A 271 -5.68 11.65 10.24
CA PHE A 271 -4.29 11.89 9.86
C PHE A 271 -3.50 12.26 11.10
N ALA A 272 -2.34 11.63 11.29
CA ALA A 272 -1.40 12.01 12.33
C ALA A 272 -0.04 12.34 11.70
N ASP A 273 0.55 13.47 12.09
CA ASP A 273 1.72 14.06 11.44
C ASP A 273 2.75 14.56 12.47
N LEU A 274 4.04 14.30 12.24
CA LEU A 274 5.12 14.71 13.12
C LEU A 274 5.41 16.21 13.00
N VAL A 275 5.34 16.93 14.13
CA VAL A 275 5.50 18.39 14.11
C VAL A 275 6.95 18.80 13.89
N GLY A 276 7.20 19.44 12.76
CA GLY A 276 8.50 20.03 12.42
C GLY A 276 9.47 19.04 11.79
N PHE A 277 8.95 17.96 11.20
CA PHE A 277 9.73 16.96 10.47
C PHE A 277 10.67 17.55 9.42
N THR A 278 10.23 18.54 8.61
CA THR A 278 11.10 19.22 7.62
C THR A 278 12.33 19.94 8.25
N ARG A 279 12.31 20.19 9.56
CA ARG A 279 13.48 20.70 10.29
C ARG A 279 14.35 19.56 10.84
N LEU A 280 13.78 18.39 11.09
CA LEU A 280 14.51 17.19 11.52
C LEU A 280 15.28 16.59 10.35
N THR A 281 14.69 16.51 9.16
CA THR A 281 15.35 16.02 7.93
C THR A 281 16.61 16.79 7.54
N ARG A 282 16.79 18.02 8.04
CA ARG A 282 17.99 18.86 7.80
C ARG A 282 19.03 18.79 8.91
N ARG A 283 18.72 18.10 10.02
CA ARG A 283 19.54 18.08 11.24
C ARG A 283 19.98 16.68 11.62
N LEU A 284 19.17 15.67 11.32
CA LEU A 284 19.47 14.27 11.53
C LEU A 284 20.21 13.71 10.32
N GLU A 285 21.09 12.75 10.57
CA GLU A 285 21.66 11.92 9.50
C GLU A 285 20.57 10.99 8.92
N GLU A 286 20.83 10.43 7.74
CA GLU A 286 19.84 9.62 7.01
C GLU A 286 19.35 8.40 7.80
N GLU A 287 20.27 7.72 8.50
CA GLU A 287 19.99 6.55 9.35
C GLU A 287 19.09 6.93 10.55
N GLU A 288 19.45 7.98 11.29
CA GLU A 288 18.66 8.47 12.42
C GLU A 288 17.25 8.92 12.02
N LEU A 289 17.11 9.49 10.81
CA LEU A 289 15.82 9.86 10.26
C LEU A 289 14.98 8.64 9.90
N GLY A 290 15.61 7.61 9.32
CA GLY A 290 14.98 6.34 8.99
C GLY A 290 14.43 5.65 10.24
N GLU A 291 15.25 5.51 11.28
CA GLU A 291 14.84 4.91 12.57
C GLU A 291 13.66 5.65 13.20
N LEU A 292 13.68 6.99 13.17
CA LEU A 292 12.60 7.82 13.71
C LEU A 292 11.28 7.60 12.94
N VAL A 293 11.34 7.55 11.62
CA VAL A 293 10.16 7.30 10.77
C VAL A 293 9.64 5.89 11.02
N GLU A 294 10.50 4.87 11.06
CA GLU A 294 10.12 3.49 11.30
C GLU A 294 9.46 3.31 12.68
N ALA A 295 10.02 3.91 13.73
CA ALA A 295 9.47 3.84 15.07
C ALA A 295 8.11 4.56 15.16
N PHE A 296 7.93 5.68 14.45
CA PHE A 296 6.64 6.35 14.32
C PHE A 296 5.61 5.48 13.58
N GLU A 297 5.96 4.95 12.40
CA GLU A 297 5.09 4.11 11.59
C GLU A 297 4.68 2.83 12.32
N THR A 298 5.63 2.19 13.02
CA THR A 298 5.37 0.98 13.82
C THR A 298 4.40 1.27 14.96
N THR A 299 4.67 2.32 15.74
CA THR A 299 3.77 2.70 16.84
C THR A 299 2.39 3.06 16.31
N ALA A 300 2.32 3.75 15.16
CA ALA A 300 1.06 4.09 14.54
C ALA A 300 0.28 2.84 14.10
N ALA A 301 0.93 1.89 13.45
CA ALA A 301 0.33 0.64 13.03
C ALA A 301 -0.22 -0.16 14.23
N ASP A 302 0.55 -0.24 15.32
CA ASP A 302 0.17 -0.96 16.53
C ASP A 302 -1.05 -0.34 17.21
N GLN A 303 -1.05 0.99 17.43
CA GLN A 303 -2.19 1.67 18.05
C GLN A 303 -3.44 1.56 17.16
N VAL A 304 -3.31 1.80 15.85
CA VAL A 304 -4.45 1.72 14.93
C VAL A 304 -5.05 0.31 14.95
N ALA A 305 -4.22 -0.73 14.89
CA ALA A 305 -4.71 -2.11 14.92
C ALA A 305 -5.32 -2.50 16.28
N ALA A 306 -4.69 -2.10 17.40
CA ALA A 306 -5.13 -2.46 18.75
C ALA A 306 -6.53 -1.95 19.09
N TYR A 307 -6.92 -0.80 18.55
CA TYR A 307 -8.23 -0.20 18.80
C TYR A 307 -9.25 -0.43 17.67
N GLY A 308 -8.95 -1.28 16.68
CA GLY A 308 -9.90 -1.64 15.63
C GLY A 308 -9.99 -0.67 14.46
N GLY A 309 -9.01 0.23 14.33
CA GLY A 309 -8.83 1.04 13.14
C GLY A 309 -8.12 0.28 12.03
N ARG A 310 -8.04 0.92 10.86
CA ARG A 310 -7.31 0.43 9.70
C ARG A 310 -6.31 1.48 9.24
N LEU A 311 -5.03 1.12 9.28
CA LEU A 311 -3.98 1.92 8.66
C LEU A 311 -4.14 1.80 7.14
N ILE A 312 -4.31 2.93 6.46
CA ILE A 312 -4.47 2.98 5.01
C ILE A 312 -3.11 3.04 4.34
N LYS A 313 -2.30 4.00 4.77
CA LYS A 313 -0.96 4.25 4.25
C LYS A 313 -0.17 5.14 5.20
N THR A 314 1.14 5.05 5.07
CA THR A 314 2.10 5.99 5.64
C THR A 314 2.71 6.83 4.51
N LEU A 315 3.07 8.06 4.82
CA LEU A 315 3.73 9.01 3.92
C LEU A 315 4.94 9.62 4.63
N GLY A 316 5.86 8.76 5.10
CA GLY A 316 7.01 9.20 5.89
C GLY A 316 6.58 9.67 7.27
N ASP A 317 6.44 10.98 7.46
CA ASP A 317 6.09 11.61 8.73
C ASP A 317 4.59 11.73 9.03
N GLU A 318 3.75 11.31 8.08
CA GLU A 318 2.30 11.33 8.21
C GLU A 318 1.71 9.92 8.04
N VAL A 319 0.72 9.58 8.88
CA VAL A 319 -0.07 8.36 8.74
C VAL A 319 -1.53 8.68 8.48
N LEU A 320 -2.15 7.92 7.58
CA LEU A 320 -3.58 7.94 7.30
C LEU A 320 -4.22 6.65 7.82
N TYR A 321 -5.20 6.79 8.71
CA TYR A 321 -6.00 5.69 9.20
C TYR A 321 -7.50 6.00 9.10
N VAL A 322 -8.30 4.94 9.14
CA VAL A 322 -9.76 5.05 9.22
C VAL A 322 -10.33 4.14 10.30
N ALA A 323 -11.50 4.51 10.82
CA ALA A 323 -12.34 3.65 11.65
C ALA A 323 -13.79 3.70 11.16
N ASP A 324 -14.56 2.66 11.48
CA ASP A 324 -15.99 2.61 11.13
C ASP A 324 -16.82 3.62 11.94
N ASP A 325 -16.35 4.03 13.13
CA ASP A 325 -17.02 5.00 13.99
C ASP A 325 -16.07 6.09 14.57
N PRO A 326 -16.58 7.27 14.92
CA PRO A 326 -15.80 8.37 15.50
C PRO A 326 -15.17 8.06 16.86
N GLY A 327 -15.81 7.25 17.71
CA GLY A 327 -15.31 6.92 19.05
C GLY A 327 -14.02 6.10 18.99
N THR A 328 -13.98 5.14 18.08
CA THR A 328 -12.78 4.36 17.76
C THR A 328 -11.65 5.23 17.21
N ALA A 329 -11.94 6.09 16.23
CA ALA A 329 -10.92 7.00 15.69
C ALA A 329 -10.39 7.99 16.75
N ALA A 330 -11.27 8.51 17.60
CA ALA A 330 -10.92 9.39 18.71
C ALA A 330 -9.94 8.72 19.68
N GLU A 331 -10.22 7.47 20.07
CA GLU A 331 -9.34 6.70 20.96
C GLU A 331 -7.96 6.51 20.32
N ILE A 332 -7.89 6.12 19.05
CA ILE A 332 -6.63 5.95 18.30
C ILE A 332 -5.84 7.27 18.30
N GLY A 333 -6.46 8.37 17.86
CA GLY A 333 -5.78 9.66 17.74
C GLY A 333 -5.21 10.16 19.06
N ILE A 334 -5.96 10.01 20.15
CA ILE A 334 -5.50 10.37 21.50
C ILE A 334 -4.36 9.45 21.95
N ARG A 335 -4.48 8.13 21.75
CA ARG A 335 -3.46 7.16 22.16
C ARG A 335 -2.14 7.37 21.43
N LEU A 336 -2.19 7.70 20.13
CA LEU A 336 -0.99 8.07 19.38
C LEU A 336 -0.26 9.24 20.03
N ILE A 337 -0.96 10.30 20.40
CA ILE A 337 -0.36 11.46 21.09
C ILE A 337 0.19 11.06 22.47
N GLU A 338 -0.58 10.31 23.26
CA GLU A 338 -0.17 9.87 24.60
C GLU A 338 1.11 9.02 24.54
N THR A 339 1.18 8.07 23.62
CA THR A 339 2.35 7.20 23.43
C THR A 339 3.55 8.00 22.94
N MET A 340 3.38 8.86 21.93
CA MET A 340 4.48 9.68 21.38
C MET A 340 5.01 10.68 22.40
N THR A 341 4.13 11.31 23.19
CA THR A 341 4.53 12.25 24.25
C THR A 341 5.31 11.55 25.37
N GLY A 342 5.06 10.27 25.60
CA GLY A 342 5.80 9.45 26.56
C GLY A 342 7.26 9.18 26.14
N ASP A 343 7.58 9.32 24.86
CA ASP A 343 8.91 9.13 24.31
C ASP A 343 9.60 10.47 24.04
N GLN A 344 10.66 10.77 24.79
CA GLN A 344 11.40 12.03 24.65
C GLN A 344 12.22 12.13 23.36
N THR A 345 12.43 11.02 22.67
CA THR A 345 13.10 10.99 21.36
C THR A 345 12.16 11.33 20.23
N MET A 346 10.84 11.23 20.47
CA MET A 346 9.82 11.47 19.47
C MET A 346 9.43 12.95 19.38
N PRO A 347 9.25 13.48 18.16
CA PRO A 347 8.66 14.80 17.97
C PRO A 347 7.21 14.82 18.45
N ALA A 348 6.76 16.01 18.87
CA ALA A 348 5.34 16.26 19.12
C ALA A 348 4.49 15.83 17.91
N LEU A 349 3.33 15.25 18.17
CA LEU A 349 2.42 14.77 17.13
C LEU A 349 1.24 15.74 17.00
N ARG A 350 0.67 15.88 15.81
CA ARG A 350 -0.61 16.57 15.63
C ARG A 350 -1.57 15.67 14.88
N VAL A 351 -2.83 15.66 15.29
CA VAL A 351 -3.84 14.79 14.71
C VAL A 351 -5.04 15.60 14.25
N GLY A 352 -5.53 15.30 13.05
CA GLY A 352 -6.76 15.86 12.51
C GLY A 352 -7.67 14.74 12.02
N MET A 353 -8.95 14.82 12.38
CA MET A 353 -9.93 13.81 12.01
C MET A 353 -11.20 14.43 11.46
N ALA A 354 -11.85 13.74 10.53
CA ALA A 354 -13.15 14.13 10.03
C ALA A 354 -14.05 12.90 9.86
N PHE A 355 -15.35 13.07 10.02
CA PHE A 355 -16.33 11.99 9.88
C PHE A 355 -17.29 12.27 8.73
N GLY A 356 -17.44 11.32 7.82
CA GLY A 356 -18.35 11.48 6.68
C GLY A 356 -18.13 10.47 5.58
N THR A 357 -18.83 10.68 4.48
CA THR A 357 -18.81 9.79 3.32
C THR A 357 -17.44 9.73 2.66
N VAL A 358 -16.95 8.52 2.39
CA VAL A 358 -15.70 8.30 1.68
C VAL A 358 -15.85 7.28 0.56
N THR A 359 -15.14 7.52 -0.54
CA THR A 359 -15.01 6.56 -1.63
C THR A 359 -13.81 5.66 -1.37
N THR A 360 -14.03 4.36 -1.18
CA THR A 360 -12.96 3.36 -1.07
C THR A 360 -12.60 2.81 -2.44
N ARG A 361 -11.31 2.85 -2.81
CA ARG A 361 -10.84 2.26 -4.08
C ARG A 361 -9.45 1.66 -3.89
N MET A 362 -9.30 0.39 -4.27
CA MET A 362 -8.00 -0.32 -4.25
C MET A 362 -7.31 -0.26 -2.88
N GLY A 363 -8.08 -0.35 -1.80
CA GLY A 363 -7.57 -0.27 -0.42
C GLY A 363 -7.37 1.15 0.13
N ASP A 364 -7.39 2.18 -0.73
CA ASP A 364 -7.24 3.59 -0.36
C ASP A 364 -8.61 4.29 -0.18
N VAL A 365 -8.60 5.49 0.42
CA VAL A 365 -9.79 6.32 0.68
C VAL A 365 -9.65 7.70 0.06
N PHE A 366 -10.74 8.18 -0.53
CA PHE A 366 -10.82 9.49 -1.19
C PHE A 366 -12.12 10.20 -0.82
N GLY A 367 -12.12 11.53 -0.91
CA GLY A 367 -13.33 12.33 -0.73
C GLY A 367 -13.08 13.65 0.00
N THR A 368 -14.16 14.41 0.16
CA THR A 368 -14.16 15.68 0.89
C THR A 368 -13.79 15.47 2.37
N THR A 369 -14.25 14.39 2.99
CA THR A 369 -13.91 14.02 4.37
C THR A 369 -12.41 13.79 4.56
N VAL A 370 -11.75 13.07 3.62
CA VAL A 370 -10.30 12.84 3.66
C VAL A 370 -9.54 14.18 3.55
N ASN A 371 -9.97 15.05 2.64
CA ASN A 371 -9.37 16.37 2.46
C ASN A 371 -9.54 17.25 3.71
N LEU A 372 -10.70 17.18 4.38
CA LEU A 372 -10.97 17.91 5.61
C LEU A 372 -10.08 17.43 6.76
N ALA A 373 -9.98 16.11 6.97
CA ALA A 373 -9.11 15.54 8.00
C ALA A 373 -7.64 15.99 7.84
N SER A 374 -7.07 15.84 6.65
CA SER A 374 -5.69 16.29 6.36
C SER A 374 -5.49 17.80 6.63
N ARG A 375 -6.50 18.61 6.30
CA ARG A 375 -6.43 20.06 6.55
C ARG A 375 -6.56 20.41 8.03
N LEU A 376 -7.38 19.69 8.79
CA LEU A 376 -7.45 19.82 10.25
C LEU A 376 -6.09 19.51 10.88
N THR A 377 -5.42 18.45 10.44
CA THR A 377 -4.06 18.09 10.89
C THR A 377 -3.09 19.24 10.65
N SER A 378 -3.15 19.87 9.48
CA SER A 378 -2.24 20.97 9.14
C SER A 378 -2.35 22.21 10.06
N ILE A 379 -3.51 22.43 10.68
CA ILE A 379 -3.78 23.54 11.59
C ILE A 379 -3.82 23.11 13.08
N ALA A 380 -3.71 21.82 13.35
CA ALA A 380 -3.71 21.27 14.69
C ALA A 380 -2.47 21.76 15.46
N PRO A 381 -2.65 22.22 16.72
CA PRO A 381 -1.54 22.49 17.61
C PRO A 381 -0.68 21.24 17.85
N ARG A 382 0.51 21.45 18.45
CA ARG A 382 1.34 20.35 18.97
C ARG A 382 0.56 19.58 20.02
N ASP A 383 0.67 18.26 19.97
CA ASP A 383 0.08 17.31 20.92
C ASP A 383 -1.42 17.50 21.10
N ALA A 384 -2.10 17.85 20.01
CA ALA A 384 -3.53 18.10 19.98
C ALA A 384 -4.23 17.30 18.88
N VAL A 385 -5.48 16.93 19.17
CA VAL A 385 -6.41 16.32 18.23
C VAL A 385 -7.48 17.33 17.85
N LEU A 386 -7.59 17.62 16.55
CA LEU A 386 -8.69 18.41 16.02
C LEU A 386 -9.68 17.54 15.26
N VAL A 387 -10.98 17.79 15.45
CA VAL A 387 -12.06 17.13 14.74
C VAL A 387 -12.97 18.14 14.05
N ASP A 388 -13.69 17.70 13.03
CA ASP A 388 -14.71 18.51 12.36
C ASP A 388 -16.05 18.50 13.12
N GLY A 389 -17.00 19.31 12.65
CA GLY A 389 -18.32 19.42 13.28
C GLY A 389 -19.13 18.13 13.21
N ASP A 390 -19.09 17.40 12.08
CA ASP A 390 -19.86 16.17 11.92
C ASP A 390 -19.31 15.06 12.83
N PHE A 391 -17.99 15.02 13.03
CA PHE A 391 -17.35 14.15 14.01
C PHE A 391 -17.77 14.47 15.45
N ALA A 392 -17.78 15.75 15.83
CA ALA A 392 -18.20 16.20 17.16
C ALA A 392 -19.66 15.84 17.45
N VAL A 393 -20.56 16.07 16.48
CA VAL A 393 -21.97 15.69 16.58
C VAL A 393 -22.12 14.19 16.76
N ALA A 394 -21.42 13.38 15.94
CA ALA A 394 -21.53 11.93 16.01
C ALA A 394 -21.00 11.34 17.33
N LEU A 395 -19.94 11.90 17.93
CA LEU A 395 -19.51 11.54 19.30
C LEU A 395 -20.58 11.87 20.35
N GLY A 396 -21.28 12.99 20.17
CA GLY A 396 -22.40 13.39 21.02
C GLY A 396 -23.58 12.43 20.94
N GLU A 397 -23.96 12.03 19.72
CA GLU A 397 -25.04 11.07 19.45
C GLU A 397 -24.72 9.67 19.99
N ALA A 398 -23.46 9.24 19.90
CA ALA A 398 -22.98 7.98 20.48
C ALA A 398 -22.91 8.02 22.02
N GLY A 399 -23.07 9.20 22.65
CA GLY A 399 -22.96 9.37 24.09
C GLY A 399 -21.53 9.27 24.61
N GLU A 400 -20.53 9.45 23.74
CA GLU A 400 -19.11 9.38 24.09
C GLU A 400 -18.52 10.74 24.49
N ALA A 401 -19.15 11.82 24.02
CA ALA A 401 -18.87 13.20 24.41
C ALA A 401 -20.19 13.94 24.72
N PRO A 402 -20.16 15.01 25.53
CA PRO A 402 -21.34 15.85 25.72
C PRO A 402 -21.63 16.69 24.46
N VAL A 403 -22.91 16.99 24.22
CA VAL A 403 -23.33 17.92 23.15
C VAL A 403 -22.83 19.34 23.43
N SER A 404 -22.67 19.69 24.72
CA SER A 404 -22.18 20.99 25.17
C SER A 404 -21.50 20.82 26.52
N GLU A 405 -20.25 21.29 26.61
CA GLU A 405 -19.46 21.29 27.86
C GLU A 405 -20.10 22.15 28.96
N ALA A 406 -20.95 23.12 28.61
CA ALA A 406 -21.64 23.96 29.58
C ALA A 406 -22.77 23.21 30.33
N ASP A 407 -23.26 22.10 29.78
CA ASP A 407 -24.40 21.35 30.30
C ASP A 407 -23.98 20.10 31.09
N VAL A 408 -22.67 19.86 31.22
CA VAL A 408 -22.12 18.74 31.99
C VAL A 408 -22.08 19.09 33.47
N ASP A 409 -22.86 18.37 34.27
CA ASP A 409 -22.76 18.46 35.73
C ASP A 409 -21.62 17.58 36.28
N ALA A 410 -21.20 17.83 37.52
CA ALA A 410 -20.10 17.09 38.14
C ALA A 410 -20.36 15.56 38.23
N SER A 411 -21.63 15.13 38.17
CA SER A 411 -22.03 13.71 38.26
C SER A 411 -22.03 12.98 36.91
N SER A 412 -22.08 13.71 35.81
CA SER A 412 -22.07 13.20 34.43
C SER A 412 -20.67 13.22 33.79
N THR A 413 -19.68 13.78 34.48
CA THR A 413 -18.28 13.81 34.03
C THR A 413 -17.71 12.42 33.78
N GLU A 414 -17.98 11.45 34.66
CA GLU A 414 -17.51 10.05 34.56
C GLU A 414 -18.20 9.25 33.45
N LYS A 415 -19.28 9.80 32.85
CA LYS A 415 -20.06 9.12 31.82
C LYS A 415 -19.41 9.20 30.43
N TYR A 416 -18.69 10.30 30.16
CA TYR A 416 -18.15 10.60 28.83
C TYR A 416 -16.67 10.26 28.76
N ARG A 417 -16.25 9.62 27.68
CA ARG A 417 -14.83 9.31 27.41
C ARG A 417 -14.05 10.53 26.96
N PHE A 418 -14.72 11.44 26.26
CA PHE A 418 -14.09 12.56 25.59
C PHE A 418 -14.70 13.91 25.99
N ALA A 419 -13.90 14.96 25.87
CA ALA A 419 -14.33 16.35 25.96
C ALA A 419 -14.11 17.06 24.63
N LEU A 420 -15.02 17.97 24.29
CA LEU A 420 -15.04 18.69 23.02
C LEU A 420 -15.10 20.19 23.26
N GLN A 421 -14.08 20.92 22.79
CA GLN A 421 -14.03 22.37 22.91
C GLN A 421 -14.05 23.03 21.51
N PRO A 422 -15.06 23.85 21.17
CA PRO A 422 -15.08 24.53 19.88
C PRO A 422 -13.94 25.54 19.82
N MET A 423 -13.23 25.57 18.69
CA MET A 423 -12.16 26.52 18.43
C MET A 423 -12.64 27.62 17.47
N TRP A 424 -11.91 28.74 17.44
CA TRP A 424 -12.24 29.82 16.51
C TRP A 424 -12.23 29.34 15.06
N ARG A 425 -13.23 29.81 14.32
CA ARG A 425 -13.33 29.65 12.87
C ARG A 425 -12.04 30.12 12.19
N ARG A 426 -11.48 29.28 11.33
CA ARG A 426 -10.24 29.58 10.59
C ARG A 426 -10.45 29.34 9.10
N PRO A 427 -9.94 30.24 8.23
CA PRO A 427 -9.89 29.97 6.81
C PRO A 427 -8.88 28.86 6.55
N VAL A 428 -9.33 27.84 5.82
CA VAL A 428 -8.56 26.67 5.44
C VAL A 428 -8.51 26.61 3.92
N ARG A 429 -7.30 26.52 3.37
CA ARG A 429 -7.08 26.55 1.92
C ARG A 429 -7.84 25.41 1.23
N GLY A 430 -8.75 25.77 0.34
CA GLY A 430 -9.56 24.83 -0.45
C GLY A 430 -10.84 24.32 0.22
N LEU A 431 -11.10 24.68 1.48
CA LEU A 431 -12.30 24.27 2.23
C LEU A 431 -13.15 25.45 2.75
N GLY A 432 -12.67 26.69 2.58
CA GLY A 432 -13.36 27.87 3.10
C GLY A 432 -13.11 28.04 4.59
N VAL A 433 -14.12 28.47 5.35
CA VAL A 433 -14.01 28.69 6.79
C VAL A 433 -14.49 27.45 7.53
N VAL A 434 -13.60 26.84 8.32
CA VAL A 434 -13.90 25.65 9.13
C VAL A 434 -13.93 26.04 10.60
N GLU A 435 -14.84 25.42 11.36
CA GLU A 435 -14.94 25.53 12.82
C GLU A 435 -14.47 24.21 13.45
N PRO A 436 -13.17 24.07 13.76
CA PRO A 436 -12.64 22.84 14.33
C PRO A 436 -12.99 22.73 15.81
N TRP A 437 -13.02 21.50 16.30
CA TRP A 437 -13.19 21.18 17.71
C TRP A 437 -11.91 20.54 18.25
N LEU A 438 -11.45 21.01 19.40
CA LEU A 438 -10.38 20.35 20.14
C LEU A 438 -10.98 19.16 20.88
N LEU A 439 -10.44 17.98 20.62
CA LEU A 439 -10.83 16.73 21.26
C LEU A 439 -9.78 16.34 22.31
N THR A 440 -10.21 16.04 23.53
CA THR A 440 -9.34 15.56 24.61
C THR A 440 -9.95 14.38 25.36
N ARG A 441 -9.09 13.57 26.00
CA ARG A 441 -9.54 12.52 26.93
C ARG A 441 -10.03 13.16 28.23
N ARG A 442 -11.16 12.68 28.74
CA ARG A 442 -11.60 13.03 30.10
C ARG A 442 -10.81 12.21 31.13
N PRO A 443 -10.37 12.83 32.24
CA PRO A 443 -9.59 12.17 33.28
C PRO A 443 -10.37 11.13 34.07
#